data_AF-A0A7C5AFI7-F1
#
_entry.id   AF-A0A7C5AFI7-F1
#
_cell.length_a   1.000
_cell.length_b   1.000
_cell.length_c   1.000
_cell.angle_alpha   90.00
_cell.angle_beta   90.00
_cell.angle_gamma   90.00
#
_symmetry.space_group_name_H-M   'P 1'
#
loop_
_entity.id
_entity.type
_entity.pdbx_description
1 polymer ?
#
loop_
_entity_poly.entity_id
_entity_poly.type
_entity_poly.pdbx_seq_one_letter_code
_entity_poly.pdbx_strand_id
1 'polypeptide(L)'
;MKNALTRHFLLLAALAGWLNREQQEVLEYLREENRVLKEQLGQKKLRLTDAQRRRLAAKGWKIGRRLLGEFATLVTPDTILRWHRKLIARKWANTSGKGRPGVMKKIEDLVAQMAQENPSWGYRRIEGALKNLGHVVVHN
;
A
#
# COMPACT_ATOMS: atom_id res chain seq x y z
N MET A 1 40.08 -20.28 -25.23
CA MET A 1 38.95 -19.49 -24.69
C MET A 1 37.93 -20.31 -23.89
N LYS A 2 37.48 -21.49 -24.36
CA LYS A 2 36.47 -22.32 -23.67
C LYS A 2 36.84 -22.71 -22.22
N ASN A 3 38.10 -23.10 -21.98
CA ASN A 3 38.57 -23.55 -20.65
C ASN A 3 38.60 -22.44 -19.60
N ALA A 4 38.84 -21.19 -20.01
CA ALA A 4 38.80 -20.06 -19.09
C ALA A 4 37.35 -19.81 -18.64
N LEU A 5 36.40 -19.80 -19.56
CA LEU A 5 34.98 -19.60 -19.24
C LEU A 5 34.44 -20.68 -18.30
N THR A 6 34.80 -21.95 -18.51
CA THR A 6 34.40 -23.06 -17.63
C THR A 6 34.96 -22.90 -16.21
N ARG A 7 36.23 -22.47 -16.06
CA ARG A 7 36.83 -22.23 -14.74
C ARG A 7 36.15 -21.09 -13.99
N HIS A 8 35.84 -19.98 -14.66
CA HIS A 8 35.11 -18.87 -14.06
C HIS A 8 33.69 -19.28 -13.63
N PHE A 9 33.00 -20.05 -14.48
CA PHE A 9 31.69 -20.58 -14.14
C PHE A 9 31.72 -21.49 -12.91
N LEU A 10 32.70 -22.40 -12.81
CA LEU A 10 32.87 -23.28 -11.66
C LEU A 10 33.18 -22.49 -10.37
N LEU A 11 34.03 -21.46 -10.46
CA LEU A 11 34.32 -20.58 -9.32
C LEU A 11 33.08 -19.81 -8.86
N LEU A 12 32.30 -19.26 -9.79
CA LEU A 12 31.04 -18.57 -9.47
C LEU A 12 30.01 -19.53 -8.84
N ALA A 13 29.87 -20.74 -9.38
CA ALA A 13 28.97 -21.74 -8.84
C ALA A 13 29.39 -22.21 -7.43
N ALA A 14 30.69 -22.41 -7.21
CA ALA A 14 31.23 -22.77 -5.90
C ALA A 14 31.01 -21.65 -4.87
N LEU A 15 31.28 -20.39 -5.25
CA LEU A 15 31.05 -19.22 -4.39
C LEU A 15 29.56 -19.04 -4.08
N ALA A 16 28.69 -19.14 -5.10
CA ALA A 16 27.24 -19.06 -4.92
C ALA A 16 26.72 -20.19 -4.02
N GLY A 17 27.22 -21.42 -4.20
CA GLY A 17 26.86 -22.56 -3.36
C GLY A 17 27.36 -22.43 -1.92
N TRP A 18 28.55 -21.85 -1.71
CA TRP A 18 29.08 -21.54 -0.38
C TRP A 18 28.23 -20.47 0.33
N LEU A 19 27.99 -19.33 -0.33
CA LEU A 19 27.17 -18.25 0.22
C LEU A 19 25.73 -18.70 0.50
N ASN A 20 25.15 -19.53 -0.37
CA ASN A 20 23.81 -20.06 -0.16
C ASN A 20 23.73 -20.98 1.07
N ARG A 21 24.77 -21.77 1.36
CA ARG A 21 24.81 -22.62 2.55
C ARG A 21 24.89 -21.80 3.83
N GLU A 22 25.77 -20.81 3.88
CA GLU A 22 25.87 -19.90 5.03
C GLU A 22 24.53 -19.17 5.27
N GLN A 23 23.87 -18.71 4.21
CA GLN A 23 22.54 -18.11 4.31
C GLN A 23 21.48 -19.10 4.82
N GLN A 24 21.56 -20.38 4.43
CA GLN A 24 20.65 -21.42 4.91
C GLN A 24 20.82 -21.68 6.41
N GLU A 25 22.06 -21.79 6.90
CA GLU A 25 22.35 -22.00 8.32
C GLU A 25 21.81 -20.85 9.18
N VAL A 26 22.02 -19.59 8.75
CA VAL A 26 21.46 -18.42 9.44
C VAL A 26 19.94 -18.44 9.45
N LEU A 27 19.30 -18.82 8.34
CA LEU A 27 17.84 -18.92 8.25
C LEU A 27 17.29 -20.04 9.15
N GLU A 28 17.98 -21.17 9.24
CA GLU A 28 17.61 -22.28 10.12
C GLU A 28 17.70 -21.88 11.59
N TYR A 29 18.80 -21.24 11.99
CA TYR A 29 18.94 -20.71 13.35
C TYR A 29 17.83 -19.70 13.69
N LEU A 30 17.57 -18.72 12.83
CA LEU A 30 16.52 -17.72 13.06
C LEU A 30 15.11 -18.34 13.09
N ARG A 31 14.87 -19.44 12.37
CA ARG A 31 13.59 -20.18 12.43
C ARG A 31 13.43 -20.84 13.79
N GLU A 32 14.49 -21.45 14.31
CA GLU A 32 14.46 -22.11 15.61
C GLU A 32 14.32 -21.07 16.74
N GLU A 33 15.02 -19.95 16.67
CA GLU A 33 14.84 -18.84 17.62
C GLU A 33 13.37 -18.34 17.61
N ASN A 34 12.78 -18.16 16.43
CA ASN A 34 11.35 -17.79 16.32
C ASN A 34 10.41 -18.87 16.87
N ARG A 35 10.80 -20.15 16.82
CA ARG A 35 10.01 -21.26 17.36
C ARG A 35 10.02 -21.21 18.89
N VAL A 36 11.21 -21.12 19.49
CA VAL A 36 11.39 -20.97 20.94
C VAL A 36 10.62 -19.75 21.47
N LEU A 37 10.72 -18.60 20.81
CA LEU A 37 9.98 -17.39 21.21
C LEU A 37 8.45 -17.60 21.15
N LYS A 38 7.92 -18.31 20.16
CA LYS A 38 6.49 -18.61 20.08
C LYS A 38 6.04 -19.58 21.16
N GLU A 39 6.85 -20.60 21.45
CA GLU A 39 6.58 -21.55 22.54
C GLU A 39 6.51 -20.81 23.88
N GLN A 40 7.43 -19.88 24.14
CA GLN A 40 7.40 -19.03 25.34
C GLN A 40 6.20 -18.08 25.40
N LEU A 41 5.75 -17.56 24.26
CA LEU A 41 4.56 -16.70 24.18
C LEU A 41 3.25 -17.48 24.38
N GLY A 42 3.26 -18.79 24.15
CA GLY A 42 2.07 -19.65 24.21
C GLY A 42 0.97 -19.20 23.26
N GLN A 43 -0.30 -19.36 23.65
CA GLN A 43 -1.46 -18.96 22.84
C GLN A 43 -1.83 -17.47 22.95
N LYS A 44 -0.93 -16.61 23.47
CA LYS A 44 -1.24 -15.18 23.62
C LYS A 44 -1.39 -14.52 22.25
N LYS A 45 -2.51 -13.83 22.04
CA LYS A 45 -2.74 -13.03 20.83
C LYS A 45 -1.72 -11.88 20.76
N LEU A 46 -0.81 -11.93 19.79
CA LEU A 46 0.18 -10.88 19.56
C LEU A 46 -0.47 -9.63 18.95
N ARG A 47 -0.47 -8.53 19.70
CA ARG A 47 -0.89 -7.21 19.21
C ARG A 47 0.27 -6.53 18.49
N LEU A 48 0.30 -6.61 17.17
CA LEU A 48 1.32 -5.94 16.37
C LEU A 48 1.05 -4.44 16.25
N THR A 49 2.08 -3.63 16.48
CA THR A 49 2.09 -2.19 16.21
C THR A 49 2.07 -1.91 14.72
N ASP A 50 1.63 -0.72 14.31
CA ASP A 50 1.63 -0.35 12.90
C ASP A 50 3.05 -0.34 12.28
N ALA A 51 4.08 -0.05 13.07
CA ALA A 51 5.47 -0.17 12.62
C ALA A 51 5.85 -1.63 12.31
N GLN A 52 5.49 -2.57 13.19
CA GLN A 52 5.72 -4.00 12.96
C GLN A 52 4.97 -4.51 11.72
N ARG A 53 3.68 -4.15 11.58
CA ARG A 53 2.86 -4.51 10.41
C ARG A 53 3.49 -4.00 9.11
N ARG A 54 4.04 -2.78 9.11
CA ARG A 54 4.74 -2.20 7.96
C ARG A 54 5.99 -2.98 7.58
N ARG A 55 6.84 -3.33 8.55
CA ARG A 55 8.06 -4.12 8.29
C ARG A 55 7.72 -5.49 7.73
N LEU A 56 6.73 -6.17 8.32
CA LEU A 56 6.25 -7.48 7.83
C LEU A 56 5.67 -7.38 6.42
N ALA A 57 4.86 -6.37 6.14
CA ALA A 57 4.28 -6.16 4.81
C ALA A 57 5.35 -5.93 3.73
N ALA A 58 6.35 -5.09 4.01
CA ALA A 58 7.41 -4.76 3.06
C ALA A 58 8.31 -5.97 2.73
N LYS A 59 8.63 -6.79 3.74
CA LYS A 59 9.45 -8.01 3.54
C LYS A 59 8.61 -9.13 2.94
N GLY A 60 7.39 -9.35 3.44
CA GLY A 60 6.50 -10.41 3.00
C GLY A 60 6.04 -10.27 1.55
N TRP A 61 5.85 -9.05 1.06
CA TRP A 61 5.51 -8.83 -0.35
C TRP A 61 6.60 -9.34 -1.30
N LYS A 62 7.89 -9.18 -0.95
CA LYS A 62 9.02 -9.60 -1.80
C LYS A 62 9.11 -11.12 -2.00
N ILE A 63 8.72 -11.90 -1.00
CA ILE A 63 8.77 -13.38 -1.05
C ILE A 63 7.49 -14.00 -1.62
N GLY A 64 6.40 -13.24 -1.72
CA GLY A 64 5.18 -13.64 -2.39
C GLY A 64 4.28 -14.59 -1.58
N ARG A 65 3.08 -14.83 -2.11
CA ARG A 65 2.00 -15.57 -1.43
C ARG A 65 2.40 -17.01 -1.08
N ARG A 66 3.04 -17.72 -2.01
CA ARG A 66 3.38 -19.15 -1.84
C ARG A 66 4.30 -19.36 -0.65
N LEU A 67 5.44 -18.67 -0.62
CA LEU A 67 6.39 -18.77 0.48
C LEU A 67 5.82 -18.22 1.79
N LEU A 68 4.99 -17.17 1.73
CA LEU A 68 4.26 -16.76 2.92
C LEU A 68 3.33 -17.86 3.45
N GLY A 69 2.69 -18.67 2.60
CA GLY A 69 1.87 -19.80 3.06
C GLY A 69 2.68 -20.84 3.85
N GLU A 70 3.94 -21.05 3.45
CA GLU A 70 4.86 -22.00 4.09
C GLU A 70 5.44 -21.46 5.41
N PHE A 71 5.68 -20.14 5.51
CA PHE A 71 6.45 -19.54 6.62
C PHE A 71 5.70 -18.49 7.47
N ALA A 72 4.56 -17.96 7.02
CA ALA A 72 3.85 -16.91 7.75
C ALA A 72 3.05 -17.49 8.92
N THR A 73 3.73 -17.63 10.06
CA THR A 73 3.17 -18.21 11.28
C THR A 73 2.45 -17.20 12.18
N LEU A 74 2.75 -15.90 12.05
CA LEU A 74 2.23 -14.86 12.94
C LEU A 74 0.91 -14.25 12.43
N VAL A 75 0.77 -14.16 11.11
CA VAL A 75 -0.32 -13.46 10.43
C VAL A 75 -0.55 -14.14 9.10
N THR A 76 -1.81 -14.26 8.66
CA THR A 76 -2.11 -14.91 7.38
C THR A 76 -1.45 -14.17 6.21
N PRO A 77 -1.00 -14.89 5.16
CA PRO A 77 -0.42 -14.30 3.96
C PRO A 77 -1.28 -13.16 3.37
N ASP A 78 -2.60 -13.37 3.33
CA ASP A 78 -3.59 -12.41 2.82
C ASP A 78 -3.55 -11.10 3.58
N THR A 79 -3.35 -11.16 4.89
CA THR A 79 -3.29 -9.99 5.75
C THR A 79 -2.01 -9.21 5.53
N ILE A 80 -0.87 -9.90 5.36
CA ILE A 80 0.42 -9.26 5.02
C ILE A 80 0.33 -8.55 3.67
N LEU A 81 -0.23 -9.20 2.65
CA LEU A 81 -0.40 -8.61 1.31
C LEU A 81 -1.41 -7.45 1.33
N ARG A 82 -2.46 -7.55 2.15
CA ARG A 82 -3.43 -6.45 2.36
C ARG A 82 -2.76 -5.23 3.01
N TRP A 83 -1.91 -5.44 4.02
CA TRP A 83 -1.13 -4.35 4.62
C TRP A 83 -0.21 -3.71 3.61
N HIS A 84 0.45 -4.50 2.76
CA HIS A 84 1.29 -3.97 1.69
C HIS A 84 0.49 -3.09 0.72
N ARG A 85 -0.67 -3.56 0.24
CA ARG A 85 -1.57 -2.75 -0.61
C ARG A 85 -1.98 -1.45 0.06
N LYS A 86 -2.31 -1.47 1.35
CA LYS A 86 -2.63 -0.23 2.11
C LYS A 86 -1.44 0.73 2.17
N LEU A 87 -0.21 0.24 2.26
CA LEU A 87 0.98 1.09 2.26
C LEU A 87 1.23 1.75 0.92
N ILE A 88 1.11 0.98 -0.16
CA ILE A 88 1.19 1.52 -1.52
C ILE A 88 0.08 2.53 -1.75
N ALA A 89 -1.16 2.22 -1.38
CA ALA A 89 -2.28 3.13 -1.48
C ALA A 89 -2.03 4.43 -0.71
N ARG A 90 -1.51 4.39 0.53
CA ARG A 90 -1.16 5.60 1.30
C ARG A 90 -0.03 6.41 0.66
N LYS A 91 0.99 5.74 0.10
CA LYS A 91 2.08 6.40 -0.62
C LYS A 91 1.53 7.23 -1.78
N TRP A 92 0.58 6.68 -2.52
CA TRP A 92 0.01 7.33 -3.70
C TRP A 92 -1.22 8.19 -3.41
N ALA A 93 -1.96 7.95 -2.32
CA ALA A 93 -3.10 8.77 -1.91
C ALA A 93 -2.68 10.21 -1.54
N ASN A 94 -1.44 10.40 -1.10
CA ASN A 94 -0.86 11.72 -0.89
C ASN A 94 -0.42 12.39 -2.21
N THR A 95 -0.35 11.64 -3.31
CA THR A 95 0.00 12.11 -4.67
C THR A 95 -1.25 12.32 -5.53
N SER A 96 -2.29 11.51 -5.30
CA SER A 96 -3.64 11.70 -5.83
C SER A 96 -4.28 12.87 -5.10
N GLY A 97 -3.91 14.08 -5.50
CA GLY A 97 -4.52 15.30 -5.00
C GLY A 97 -6.04 15.16 -4.96
N LYS A 98 -6.65 15.71 -3.89
CA LYS A 98 -8.08 15.94 -3.79
C LYS A 98 -8.66 16.19 -5.19
N GLY A 99 -9.58 15.35 -5.65
CA GLY A 99 -10.28 15.58 -6.92
C GLY A 99 -10.81 17.02 -7.00
N ARG A 100 -10.79 17.60 -8.21
CA ARG A 100 -10.99 19.02 -8.59
C ARG A 100 -11.56 19.93 -7.47
N PRO A 101 -10.71 20.50 -6.61
CA PRO A 101 -11.12 21.37 -5.52
C PRO A 101 -11.00 22.83 -5.96
N GLY A 102 -12.12 23.55 -6.04
CA GLY A 102 -12.11 25.01 -6.07
C GLY A 102 -13.24 25.64 -6.88
N VAL A 103 -13.46 25.19 -8.11
CA VAL A 103 -14.46 25.82 -8.99
C VAL A 103 -15.88 25.40 -8.62
N MET A 104 -16.11 24.10 -8.37
CA MET A 104 -17.45 23.59 -8.04
C MET A 104 -17.94 24.11 -6.69
N LYS A 105 -17.08 24.14 -5.66
CA LYS A 105 -17.45 24.67 -4.34
C LYS A 105 -17.78 26.16 -4.37
N LYS A 106 -17.03 26.97 -5.12
CA LYS A 106 -17.36 28.40 -5.31
C LYS A 106 -18.70 28.60 -6.01
N ILE A 107 -19.02 27.73 -6.98
CA ILE A 107 -20.32 27.78 -7.67
C ILE A 107 -21.44 27.34 -6.72
N GLU A 108 -21.25 26.31 -5.90
CA GLU A 108 -22.21 25.87 -4.88
C GLU A 108 -22.47 26.95 -3.82
N ASP A 109 -21.41 27.59 -3.32
CA ASP A 109 -21.52 28.69 -2.35
C ASP A 109 -22.29 29.87 -2.97
N LEU A 110 -22.02 30.19 -4.24
CA LEU A 110 -22.71 31.26 -4.98
C LEU A 110 -24.19 30.93 -5.25
N VAL A 111 -24.51 29.67 -5.59
CA VAL A 111 -25.89 29.18 -5.75
C VAL A 111 -26.65 29.33 -4.43
N ALA A 112 -26.05 28.92 -3.31
CA ALA A 112 -26.65 28.99 -1.99
C ALA A 112 -26.90 30.45 -1.56
N GLN A 113 -25.93 31.34 -1.79
CA GLN A 113 -26.06 32.76 -1.53
C GLN A 113 -27.21 33.37 -2.34
N MET A 114 -27.28 33.12 -3.64
CA MET A 114 -28.35 33.63 -4.52
C MET A 114 -29.74 33.14 -4.09
N ALA A 115 -29.86 31.88 -3.68
CA ALA A 115 -31.12 31.32 -3.19
C ALA A 115 -31.56 31.94 -1.85
N GLN A 116 -30.61 32.25 -0.97
CA GLN A 116 -30.89 32.86 0.33
C GLN A 116 -31.25 34.34 0.21
N GLU A 117 -30.58 35.09 -0.68
CA GLU A 117 -30.88 36.48 -0.96
C GLU A 117 -32.17 36.67 -1.77
N ASN A 118 -32.58 35.65 -2.54
CA ASN A 118 -33.76 35.71 -3.39
C ASN A 118 -34.69 34.49 -3.19
N PRO A 119 -35.48 34.43 -2.10
CA PRO A 119 -36.27 33.25 -1.73
C PRO A 119 -37.36 32.85 -2.75
N SER A 120 -37.79 33.79 -3.61
CA SER A 120 -38.79 33.55 -4.65
C SER A 120 -38.19 33.00 -5.96
N TRP A 121 -36.85 32.90 -6.04
CA TRP A 121 -36.17 32.43 -7.25
C TRP A 121 -36.15 30.90 -7.30
N GLY A 122 -36.79 30.35 -8.34
CA GLY A 122 -36.63 28.94 -8.68
C GLY A 122 -35.32 28.66 -9.41
N TYR A 123 -34.95 27.38 -9.48
CA TYR A 123 -33.72 26.87 -10.09
C TYR A 123 -33.36 27.50 -11.45
N ARG A 124 -34.32 27.57 -12.40
CA ARG A 124 -34.09 28.16 -13.74
C ARG A 124 -33.62 29.62 -13.70
N ARG A 125 -34.01 30.38 -12.69
CA ARG A 125 -33.63 31.79 -12.54
C ARG A 125 -32.20 31.93 -12.00
N ILE A 126 -31.82 31.05 -11.07
CA ILE A 126 -30.46 30.96 -10.52
C ILE A 126 -29.49 30.46 -11.58
N GLU A 127 -29.87 29.45 -12.38
CA GLU A 127 -29.10 28.97 -13.53
C GLU A 127 -28.82 30.09 -14.55
N GLY A 128 -29.83 30.89 -14.89
CA GLY A 128 -29.67 32.06 -15.75
C GLY A 128 -28.71 33.11 -15.18
N ALA A 129 -28.78 33.37 -13.86
CA ALA A 129 -27.89 34.31 -13.18
C ALA A 129 -26.43 33.83 -13.18
N LEU A 130 -26.20 32.53 -12.97
CA LEU A 130 -24.87 31.92 -13.04
C LEU A 130 -24.30 32.00 -14.46
N LYS A 131 -25.14 31.76 -15.48
CA LYS A 131 -24.74 31.91 -16.89
C LYS A 131 -24.29 33.32 -17.22
N ASN A 132 -24.96 34.34 -16.68
CA ASN A 132 -24.58 35.75 -16.83
C ASN A 132 -23.23 36.07 -16.15
N LEU A 133 -22.86 35.32 -15.10
CA LEU A 133 -21.56 35.42 -14.42
C LEU A 133 -20.46 34.59 -15.10
N GLY A 134 -20.74 33.97 -16.26
CA GLY A 134 -19.78 33.15 -16.99
C GLY A 134 -19.64 31.72 -16.45
N HIS A 135 -20.55 31.28 -15.57
CA HIS A 135 -20.57 29.93 -15.03
C HIS A 135 -21.67 29.10 -15.72
N VAL A 136 -21.26 28.13 -16.53
CA VAL A 136 -22.18 27.18 -17.17
C VAL A 136 -22.32 25.97 -16.26
N VAL A 137 -23.48 25.84 -15.62
CA VAL A 137 -23.85 24.64 -14.85
C VAL A 137 -24.79 23.83 -15.72
N VAL A 138 -24.43 22.58 -16.01
CA VAL A 138 -25.28 21.67 -16.80
C VAL A 138 -26.00 20.76 -15.83
N HIS A 139 -27.32 20.56 -16.02
CA HIS A 139 -28.04 19.55 -15.24
C HIS A 139 -27.45 18.16 -15.52
N ASN A 140 -27.58 17.23 -14.58
CA ASN A 140 -27.34 15.82 -14.84
C ASN A 140 -28.65 15.04 -14.70
#